data_AF-A0A075FVY0-F1
#
_entry.id   AF-A0A075FVY0-F1
#
_cell.length_a   1.000
_cell.length_b   1.000
_cell.length_c   1.000
_cell.angle_alpha   90.00
_cell.angle_beta   90.00
_cell.angle_gamma   90.00
#
_symmetry.space_group_name_H-M   'P 1'
#
loop_
_entity.id
_entity.type
_entity.pdbx_description
1 polymer ?
#
loop_
_entity_poly.entity_id
_entity_poly.type
_entity_poly.pdbx_seq_one_letter_code
_entity_poly.pdbx_strand_id
1 'polypeptide(L)'
;MITTDIMGLLDTREKREMSKLEGDHISDLVEYIKSNKITRASAKLALDEVIKNGKQLSEIIEDLDLGHVSDEATLSDIIEEVLDEEAKAVEDAKQNPDIVNFLVGKVMQKTHGKADPELTLALLKKILVYKIIFLIHIDSLFPFLLVDVSNQFAQNMFHIQYILHAVS
;
A
#
# COMPACT_ATOMS: atom_id res chain seq x y z
N MET A 1 6.12 -6.71 -26.18
CA MET A 1 5.38 -6.73 -24.90
C MET A 1 4.28 -5.68 -24.92
N ILE A 2 4.57 -4.38 -25.15
CA ILE A 2 3.54 -3.37 -25.51
C ILE A 2 2.72 -3.81 -26.73
N THR A 3 3.37 -4.48 -27.69
CA THR A 3 2.73 -5.10 -28.86
C THR A 3 1.56 -6.03 -28.52
N THR A 4 1.67 -6.80 -27.44
CA THR A 4 0.60 -7.70 -26.98
C THR A 4 -0.56 -6.93 -26.38
N ASP A 5 -0.27 -5.88 -25.60
CA ASP A 5 -1.29 -5.00 -25.01
C ASP A 5 -2.05 -4.22 -26.11
N ILE A 6 -1.33 -3.71 -27.13
CA ILE A 6 -1.94 -3.07 -28.31
C ILE A 6 -2.83 -4.06 -29.06
N MET A 7 -2.35 -5.29 -29.33
CA MET A 7 -3.15 -6.30 -30.02
C MET A 7 -4.41 -6.67 -29.24
N GLY A 8 -4.34 -6.72 -27.91
CA GLY A 8 -5.50 -6.99 -27.06
C GLY A 8 -6.50 -5.84 -27.03
N LEU A 9 -6.02 -4.59 -26.97
CA LEU A 9 -6.87 -3.40 -26.94
C LEU A 9 -7.46 -3.05 -28.31
N LEU A 10 -6.80 -3.45 -29.40
CA LEU A 10 -7.20 -3.17 -30.79
C LEU A 10 -7.50 -4.46 -31.58
N ASP A 11 -8.06 -5.45 -30.91
CA ASP A 11 -8.34 -6.79 -31.45
C ASP A 11 -9.38 -6.78 -32.59
N THR A 12 -10.38 -5.90 -32.51
CA THR A 12 -11.40 -5.74 -33.55
C THR A 12 -11.04 -4.64 -34.56
N ARG A 13 -11.63 -4.75 -35.77
CA ARG A 13 -11.49 -3.73 -36.81
C ARG A 13 -12.07 -2.38 -36.38
N GLU A 14 -13.23 -2.39 -35.75
CA GLU A 14 -13.90 -1.19 -35.23
C GLU A 14 -13.01 -0.44 -34.22
N LYS A 15 -12.41 -1.15 -33.26
CA LYS A 15 -11.49 -0.54 -32.29
C LYS A 15 -10.26 0.07 -32.95
N ARG A 16 -9.71 -0.56 -34.00
CA ARG A 16 -8.60 0.00 -34.78
C ARG A 16 -8.99 1.28 -35.51
N GLU A 17 -10.20 1.33 -36.07
CA GLU A 17 -10.69 2.51 -36.81
C GLU A 17 -11.04 3.68 -35.88
N MET A 18 -11.49 3.40 -34.65
CA MET A 18 -11.77 4.41 -33.62
C MET A 18 -10.54 4.87 -32.83
N SER A 19 -9.45 4.13 -32.90
CA SER A 19 -8.23 4.39 -32.13
C SER A 19 -7.60 5.72 -32.51
N LYS A 20 -7.26 6.52 -31.48
CA LYS A 20 -6.47 7.74 -31.63
C LYS A 20 -4.97 7.55 -31.36
N LEU A 21 -4.54 6.29 -31.22
CA LEU A 21 -3.13 5.92 -31.07
C LEU A 21 -2.34 6.25 -32.34
N GLU A 22 -1.18 6.86 -32.16
CA GLU A 22 -0.27 7.28 -33.24
C GLU A 22 1.15 6.78 -32.96
N GLY A 23 2.05 6.91 -33.93
CA GLY A 23 3.44 6.43 -33.82
C GLY A 23 4.21 7.08 -32.66
N ASP A 24 4.05 8.40 -32.49
CA ASP A 24 4.74 9.17 -31.46
C ASP A 24 4.34 8.72 -30.05
N HIS A 25 3.05 8.44 -29.82
CA HIS A 25 2.55 7.87 -28.56
C HIS A 25 3.24 6.55 -28.18
N ILE A 26 3.53 5.69 -29.16
CA ILE A 26 4.21 4.42 -28.91
C ILE A 26 5.69 4.66 -28.58
N SER A 27 6.33 5.61 -29.26
CA SER A 27 7.71 6.01 -28.97
C SER A 27 7.83 6.53 -27.55
N ASP A 28 6.95 7.46 -27.16
CA ASP A 28 6.91 8.03 -25.81
C ASP A 28 6.67 6.97 -24.75
N LEU A 29 5.72 6.05 -24.99
CA LEU A 29 5.42 4.97 -24.04
C LEU A 29 6.64 4.08 -23.80
N VAL A 30 7.38 3.75 -24.86
CA VAL A 30 8.62 2.98 -24.77
C VAL A 30 9.69 3.76 -24.00
N GLU A 31 9.86 5.04 -24.28
CA GLU A 31 10.85 5.89 -23.61
C GLU A 31 10.54 6.05 -22.12
N TYR A 32 9.28 6.26 -21.76
CA TYR A 32 8.86 6.50 -20.38
C TYR A 32 9.00 5.24 -19.52
N ILE A 33 8.74 4.07 -20.08
CA ILE A 33 9.04 2.79 -19.41
C ILE A 33 10.55 2.62 -19.27
N LYS A 34 11.34 2.86 -20.34
CA LYS A 34 12.81 2.69 -20.32
C LYS A 34 13.50 3.62 -19.34
N SER A 35 13.01 4.85 -19.21
CA SER A 35 13.50 5.86 -18.26
C SER A 35 12.97 5.67 -16.84
N ASN A 36 12.17 4.62 -16.61
CA ASN A 36 11.56 4.30 -15.33
C ASN A 36 10.60 5.39 -14.78
N LYS A 37 10.12 6.30 -15.65
CA LYS A 37 9.14 7.34 -15.30
C LYS A 37 7.77 6.76 -14.95
N ILE A 38 7.40 5.66 -15.59
CA ILE A 38 6.17 4.92 -15.32
C ILE A 38 6.47 3.42 -15.28
N THR A 39 5.69 2.68 -14.50
CA THR A 39 5.77 1.22 -14.48
C THR A 39 5.09 0.62 -15.71
N ARG A 40 5.29 -0.68 -15.95
CA ARG A 40 4.54 -1.40 -16.99
C ARG A 40 3.03 -1.36 -16.77
N ALA A 41 2.58 -1.43 -15.51
CA ALA A 41 1.16 -1.40 -15.19
C ALA A 41 0.56 -0.02 -15.52
N SER A 42 1.23 1.06 -15.10
CA SER A 42 0.87 2.44 -15.46
C SER A 42 0.85 2.65 -16.96
N ALA A 43 1.84 2.12 -17.69
CA ALA A 43 1.89 2.25 -19.14
C ALA A 43 0.69 1.59 -19.86
N LYS A 44 0.17 0.48 -19.31
CA LYS A 44 -1.03 -0.15 -19.87
C LYS A 44 -2.28 0.72 -19.69
N LEU A 45 -2.41 1.37 -18.53
CA LEU A 45 -3.51 2.32 -18.27
C LEU A 45 -3.39 3.54 -19.18
N ALA A 46 -2.18 4.09 -19.31
CA ALA A 46 -1.93 5.23 -20.19
C ALA A 46 -2.22 4.89 -21.66
N LEU A 47 -1.83 3.70 -22.13
CA LEU A 47 -2.13 3.23 -23.49
C LEU A 47 -3.64 3.14 -23.76
N ASP A 48 -4.42 2.61 -22.80
CA ASP A 48 -5.87 2.54 -22.91
C ASP A 48 -6.50 3.94 -23.05
N GLU A 49 -5.95 4.92 -22.34
CA GLU A 49 -6.43 6.30 -22.39
C GLU A 49 -6.04 7.02 -23.70
N VAL A 50 -4.80 6.84 -24.17
CA VAL A 50 -4.35 7.34 -25.49
C VAL A 50 -5.25 6.81 -26.60
N ILE A 51 -5.58 5.52 -26.59
CA ILE A 51 -6.44 4.91 -27.62
C ILE A 51 -7.81 5.61 -27.68
N LYS A 52 -8.38 6.02 -26.54
CA LYS A 52 -9.69 6.67 -26.46
C LYS A 52 -9.66 8.14 -26.83
N ASN A 53 -8.67 8.87 -26.34
CA ASN A 53 -8.71 10.34 -26.35
C ASN A 53 -7.63 11.00 -27.22
N GLY A 54 -6.53 10.30 -27.52
CA GLY A 54 -5.41 10.80 -28.32
C GLY A 54 -4.59 11.91 -27.65
N LYS A 55 -4.72 12.06 -26.33
CA LYS A 55 -3.92 13.03 -25.56
C LYS A 55 -2.46 12.61 -25.53
N GLN A 56 -1.59 13.59 -25.33
CA GLN A 56 -0.16 13.35 -25.09
C GLN A 56 0.03 12.51 -23.83
N LEU A 57 1.08 11.67 -23.84
CA LEU A 57 1.35 10.75 -22.75
C LEU A 57 1.69 11.47 -21.44
N SER A 58 2.38 12.61 -21.52
CA SER A 58 2.68 13.48 -20.38
C SER A 58 1.41 13.96 -19.68
N GLU A 59 0.44 14.46 -20.44
CA GLU A 59 -0.85 14.92 -19.92
C GLU A 59 -1.61 13.79 -19.23
N ILE A 60 -1.65 12.59 -19.85
CA ILE A 60 -2.33 11.42 -19.27
C ILE A 60 -1.68 11.00 -17.95
N ILE A 61 -0.35 11.07 -17.87
CA ILE A 61 0.38 10.68 -16.66
C ILE A 61 0.11 11.65 -15.52
N GLU A 62 -0.02 12.94 -15.81
CA GLU A 62 -0.39 13.94 -14.81
C GLU A 62 -1.86 13.81 -14.41
N ASP A 63 -2.78 13.74 -15.39
CA ASP A 63 -4.24 13.66 -15.17
C ASP A 63 -4.64 12.43 -14.35
N LEU A 64 -3.98 11.29 -14.60
CA LEU A 64 -4.26 10.01 -13.95
C LEU A 64 -3.26 9.68 -12.82
N ASP A 65 -2.35 10.61 -12.52
CA ASP A 65 -1.28 10.44 -11.53
C ASP A 65 -0.56 9.08 -11.70
N LEU A 66 -0.08 8.76 -12.91
CA LEU A 66 0.48 7.44 -13.27
C LEU A 66 2.00 7.33 -13.12
N GLY A 67 2.63 8.35 -12.51
CA GLY A 67 4.07 8.38 -12.27
C GLY A 67 4.55 7.22 -11.41
N HIS A 68 5.80 6.80 -11.59
CA HIS A 68 6.42 5.75 -10.77
C HIS A 68 6.62 6.26 -9.34
N VAL A 69 6.04 5.55 -8.38
CA VAL A 69 6.33 5.75 -6.95
C VAL A 69 7.62 5.00 -6.62
N SER A 70 8.74 5.72 -6.60
CA SER A 70 10.06 5.19 -6.24
C SER A 70 10.60 5.72 -4.92
N ASP A 71 9.94 6.71 -4.32
CA ASP A 71 10.34 7.27 -3.02
C ASP A 71 9.90 6.34 -1.89
N GLU A 72 10.88 5.94 -1.06
CA GLU A 72 10.64 5.00 0.04
C GLU A 72 9.70 5.57 1.10
N ALA A 73 9.72 6.88 1.36
CA ALA A 73 8.87 7.49 2.38
C ALA A 73 7.40 7.44 1.96
N THR A 74 7.11 7.88 0.74
CA THR A 74 5.77 7.84 0.15
C THR A 74 5.22 6.42 0.10
N LEU A 75 6.05 5.45 -0.30
CA LEU A 75 5.63 4.04 -0.33
C LEU A 75 5.44 3.47 1.07
N SER A 76 6.26 3.87 2.05
CA SER A 76 6.11 3.45 3.45
C SER A 76 4.80 3.95 4.04
N ASP A 77 4.42 5.21 3.81
CA ASP A 77 3.16 5.78 4.29
C ASP A 77 1.94 5.00 3.74
N ILE A 78 1.97 4.67 2.45
CA ILE A 78 0.93 3.86 1.80
C ILE A 78 0.89 2.44 2.38
N ILE A 79 2.05 1.84 2.64
CA ILE A 79 2.13 0.52 3.28
C ILE A 79 1.50 0.58 4.68
N GLU A 80 1.83 1.58 5.49
CA GLU A 80 1.26 1.73 6.83
C GLU A 80 -0.27 1.84 6.77
N GLU A 81 -0.80 2.66 5.87
CA GLU A 81 -2.23 2.80 5.64
C GLU A 81 -2.90 1.48 5.25
N VAL A 82 -2.30 0.71 4.33
CA VAL A 82 -2.81 -0.62 3.95
C VAL A 82 -2.77 -1.59 5.14
N LEU A 83 -1.72 -1.56 5.95
CA LEU A 83 -1.62 -2.41 7.14
C LEU A 83 -2.63 -2.02 8.23
N ASP A 84 -3.06 -0.76 8.29
CA ASP A 84 -4.13 -0.31 9.19
C ASP A 84 -5.51 -0.73 8.67
N GLU A 85 -5.77 -0.57 7.37
CA GLU A 85 -7.01 -1.00 6.72
C GLU A 85 -7.20 -2.53 6.77
N GLU A 86 -6.10 -3.28 6.65
CA GLU A 86 -6.07 -4.75 6.61
C GLU A 86 -5.59 -5.35 7.94
N ALA A 87 -6.00 -4.78 9.08
CA ALA A 87 -5.56 -5.19 10.42
C ALA A 87 -5.73 -6.70 10.69
N LYS A 88 -6.78 -7.34 10.15
CA LYS A 88 -6.96 -8.79 10.27
C LYS A 88 -5.87 -9.56 9.52
N ALA A 89 -5.49 -9.12 8.33
CA ALA A 89 -4.41 -9.74 7.57
C ALA A 89 -3.05 -9.56 8.26
N VAL A 90 -2.84 -8.44 8.96
CA VAL A 90 -1.65 -8.24 9.81
C VAL A 90 -1.59 -9.25 10.95
N GLU A 91 -2.73 -9.54 11.58
CA GLU A 91 -2.80 -10.58 12.63
C GLU A 91 -2.57 -11.98 12.07
N ASP A 92 -3.23 -12.31 10.96
CA ASP A 92 -3.09 -13.60 10.28
C ASP A 92 -1.65 -13.83 9.78
N ALA A 93 -0.95 -12.75 9.40
CA ALA A 93 0.45 -12.80 8.98
C ALA A 93 1.42 -13.27 10.08
N LYS A 94 1.03 -13.20 11.36
CA LYS A 94 1.81 -13.78 12.47
C LYS A 94 1.94 -15.30 12.35
N GLN A 95 0.93 -15.96 11.79
CA GLN A 95 0.85 -17.42 11.66
C GLN A 95 1.11 -17.89 10.23
N ASN A 96 0.78 -17.05 9.24
CA ASN A 96 0.90 -17.39 7.83
C ASN A 96 1.72 -16.35 7.06
N PRO A 97 2.99 -16.63 6.71
CA PRO A 97 3.83 -15.69 5.97
C PRO A 97 3.33 -15.44 4.53
N ASP A 98 2.47 -16.28 3.95
CA ASP A 98 1.95 -16.09 2.60
C ASP A 98 1.01 -14.88 2.49
N ILE A 99 0.45 -14.42 3.62
CA ILE A 99 -0.40 -13.22 3.69
C ILE A 99 0.35 -11.97 3.25
N VAL A 100 1.69 -11.97 3.33
CA VAL A 100 2.53 -10.89 2.80
C VAL A 100 2.25 -10.63 1.32
N ASN A 101 2.05 -11.67 0.51
CA ASN A 101 1.78 -11.50 -0.93
C ASN A 101 0.41 -10.87 -1.18
N PHE A 102 -0.59 -11.19 -0.34
CA PHE A 102 -1.90 -10.54 -0.37
C PHE A 102 -1.79 -9.04 -0.04
N LEU A 103 -1.05 -8.70 1.02
CA LEU A 103 -0.82 -7.31 1.43
C LEU A 103 -0.04 -6.52 0.36
N VAL A 104 0.96 -7.14 -0.29
CA VAL A 104 1.63 -6.53 -1.46
C VAL A 104 0.61 -6.25 -2.57
N GLY A 105 -0.28 -7.20 -2.87
CA GLY A 105 -1.35 -6.99 -3.84
C GLY A 105 -2.24 -5.77 -3.51
N LYS A 106 -2.54 -5.56 -2.21
CA LYS A 106 -3.30 -4.39 -1.74
C LYS A 106 -2.55 -3.08 -1.93
N VAL A 107 -1.25 -3.04 -1.61
CA VAL A 107 -0.41 -1.86 -1.88
C VAL A 107 -0.33 -1.57 -3.36
N MET A 108 -0.13 -2.60 -4.19
CA MET A 108 -0.12 -2.46 -5.64
C MET A 108 -1.45 -1.94 -6.18
N GLN A 109 -2.58 -2.37 -5.61
CA GLN A 109 -3.90 -1.85 -5.98
C GLN A 109 -4.06 -0.39 -5.59
N LYS A 110 -3.70 -0.02 -4.35
CA LYS A 110 -3.82 1.34 -3.83
C LYS A 110 -2.94 2.33 -4.61
N THR A 111 -1.75 1.89 -4.98
CA THR A 111 -0.85 2.64 -5.85
C THR A 111 -1.22 2.55 -7.33
N HIS A 112 -2.31 1.88 -7.73
CA HIS A 112 -2.68 1.70 -9.15
C HIS A 112 -1.55 1.11 -10.02
N GLY A 113 -0.71 0.28 -9.42
CA GLY A 113 0.45 -0.33 -10.08
C GLY A 113 1.65 0.59 -10.24
N LYS A 114 1.64 1.76 -9.61
CA LYS A 114 2.72 2.76 -9.68
C LYS A 114 3.93 2.41 -8.83
N ALA A 115 3.75 1.61 -7.79
CA ALA A 115 4.85 1.14 -6.96
C ALA A 115 5.62 0.01 -7.65
N ASP A 116 6.92 -0.08 -7.37
CA ASP A 116 7.71 -1.24 -7.76
C ASP A 116 7.37 -2.45 -6.87
N PRO A 117 7.04 -3.63 -7.45
CA PRO A 117 6.68 -4.81 -6.67
C PRO A 117 7.78 -5.33 -5.75
N GLU A 118 9.05 -5.26 -6.18
CA GLU A 118 10.19 -5.79 -5.43
C GLU A 118 10.49 -4.89 -4.22
N LEU A 119 10.53 -3.57 -4.43
CA LEU A 119 10.68 -2.57 -3.38
C LEU A 119 9.50 -2.62 -2.40
N THR A 120 8.27 -2.74 -2.92
CA THR A 120 7.06 -2.87 -2.09
C THR A 120 7.16 -4.09 -1.18
N LEU A 121 7.53 -5.24 -1.73
CA LEU A 121 7.70 -6.47 -0.94
C LEU A 121 8.77 -6.31 0.16
N ALA A 122 9.89 -5.66 -0.17
CA ALA A 122 10.99 -5.46 0.77
C ALA A 122 10.59 -4.53 1.93
N LEU A 123 10.00 -3.36 1.64
CA LEU A 123 9.55 -2.41 2.64
C LEU A 123 8.38 -2.96 3.47
N LEU A 124 7.41 -3.61 2.82
CA LEU A 124 6.26 -4.19 3.51
C LEU A 124 6.68 -5.24 4.52
N LYS A 125 7.58 -6.15 4.15
CA LYS A 125 8.12 -7.15 5.09
C LYS A 125 8.78 -6.49 6.30
N LYS A 126 9.58 -5.44 6.06
CA LYS A 126 10.26 -4.71 7.13
C LYS A 126 9.25 -4.08 8.09
N ILE A 127 8.31 -3.29 7.58
CA ILE A 127 7.30 -2.57 8.38
C ILE A 127 6.39 -3.55 9.12
N LEU A 128 5.92 -4.59 8.43
CA LEU A 128 5.06 -5.63 9.01
C LEU A 128 5.73 -6.33 10.19
N VAL A 129 7.02 -6.68 10.08
CA VAL A 129 7.76 -7.31 11.19
C VAL A 129 7.84 -6.37 12.39
N TYR A 130 8.17 -5.09 12.20
CA TYR A 130 8.19 -4.12 13.31
C TYR A 130 6.82 -3.98 13.96
N LYS A 131 5.75 -3.92 13.17
CA LYS A 131 4.37 -3.81 13.65
C LYS A 131 3.95 -5.05 14.46
N ILE A 132 4.28 -6.25 13.98
CA ILE A 132 4.00 -7.50 14.69
C ILE A 132 4.78 -7.57 16.02
N ILE A 133 6.07 -7.23 16.02
CA ILE A 133 6.88 -7.21 17.24
C ILE A 133 6.30 -6.23 18.27
N PHE A 134 5.89 -5.04 17.80
CA PHE A 134 5.24 -4.04 18.66
C PHE A 134 3.94 -4.56 19.27
N LEU A 135 3.08 -5.20 18.48
CA LEU A 135 1.83 -5.81 18.97
C LEU A 135 2.11 -6.89 20.03
N ILE A 136 3.04 -7.81 19.77
CA ILE A 136 3.42 -8.86 20.72
C ILE A 136 3.96 -8.24 22.03
N HIS A 137 4.75 -7.18 21.93
CA HIS A 137 5.27 -6.50 23.11
C HIS A 137 4.15 -5.86 23.94
N ILE A 138 3.21 -5.15 23.30
CA ILE A 138 2.03 -4.57 23.97
C ILE A 138 1.18 -5.66 24.63
N ASP A 139 0.87 -6.74 23.92
CA ASP A 139 0.09 -7.86 24.44
C ASP A 139 0.76 -8.50 25.66
N SER A 140 2.10 -8.55 25.67
CA SER A 140 2.88 -9.08 26.80
C SER A 140 2.90 -8.14 28.01
N LEU A 141 2.80 -6.82 27.79
CA LEU A 141 2.83 -5.79 28.84
C LEU A 141 1.45 -5.51 29.43
N PHE A 142 0.38 -5.73 28.68
CA PHE A 142 -0.99 -5.43 29.10
C PHE A 142 -1.40 -6.12 30.42
N PRO A 143 -1.10 -7.41 30.66
CA PRO A 143 -1.39 -8.06 31.93
C PRO A 143 -0.64 -7.41 33.10
N PHE A 144 0.62 -7.01 32.91
CA PHE A 144 1.41 -6.33 33.95
C PHE A 144 0.81 -4.97 34.29
N LEU A 145 0.40 -4.20 33.27
CA LEU A 145 -0.24 -2.90 33.47
C LEU A 145 -1.55 -3.04 34.26
N LEU A 146 -2.39 -4.04 33.95
CA LEU A 146 -3.63 -4.29 34.68
C LEU A 146 -3.38 -4.67 36.14
N VAL A 147 -2.37 -5.50 36.41
CA VAL A 147 -1.98 -5.86 37.78
C VAL A 147 -1.52 -4.62 38.55
N ASP A 148 -0.68 -3.78 37.93
CA ASP A 148 -0.14 -2.58 38.58
C ASP A 148 -1.25 -1.57 38.91
N VAL A 149 -2.15 -1.31 37.95
CA VAL A 149 -3.33 -0.46 38.15
C VAL A 149 -4.21 -1.01 39.27
N SER A 150 -4.49 -2.32 39.28
CA SER A 150 -5.30 -2.94 40.33
C SER A 150 -4.66 -2.83 41.73
N ASN A 151 -3.34 -2.98 41.83
CA ASN A 151 -2.58 -2.81 43.07
C ASN A 151 -2.61 -1.36 43.55
N GLN A 152 -2.44 -0.40 42.64
CA GLN A 152 -2.52 1.04 42.97
C GLN A 152 -3.90 1.42 43.51
N PHE A 153 -4.98 0.91 42.89
CA PHE A 153 -6.34 1.11 43.38
C PHE A 153 -6.55 0.48 44.76
N ALA A 154 -6.07 -0.74 44.98
CA ALA A 154 -6.16 -1.40 46.29
C ALA A 154 -5.43 -0.60 47.39
N GLN A 155 -4.20 -0.15 47.14
CA GLN A 155 -3.42 0.65 48.08
C GLN A 155 -4.12 1.97 48.43
N ASN A 156 -4.66 2.67 47.43
CA ASN A 156 -5.40 3.91 47.66
C ASN A 156 -6.66 3.67 48.51
N MET A 157 -7.37 2.56 48.30
CA MET A 157 -8.54 2.20 49.09
C MET A 157 -8.20 1.88 50.55
N PHE A 158 -7.11 1.16 50.81
CA PHE A 158 -6.60 0.94 52.17
C PHE A 158 -6.22 2.26 52.86
N HIS A 159 -5.62 3.19 52.12
CA HIS A 159 -5.23 4.48 52.70
C HIS A 159 -6.45 5.32 53.08
N ILE A 160 -7.50 5.33 52.25
CA ILE A 160 -8.78 5.97 52.55
C ILE A 160 -9.46 5.33 53.77
N GLN A 161 -9.50 4.00 53.84
CA GLN A 161 -10.08 3.27 54.98
C GLN A 161 -9.36 3.60 56.29
N TYR A 162 -8.03 3.68 56.27
CA TYR A 162 -7.22 4.03 57.42
C TYR A 162 -7.50 5.46 57.92
N ILE A 163 -7.61 6.42 57.00
CA ILE A 163 -7.94 7.81 57.33
C ILE A 163 -9.35 7.88 57.95
N LEU A 164 -10.34 7.20 57.38
CA LEU A 164 -11.70 7.19 57.93
C LEU A 164 -11.75 6.62 59.36
N HIS A 165 -10.94 5.60 59.65
CA HIS A 165 -10.88 4.95 60.97
C HIS A 165 -10.10 5.77 62.02
N ALA A 166 -9.21 6.67 61.58
CA ALA A 166 -8.41 7.53 62.45
C ALA A 166 -9.13 8.82 62.86
N VAL A 167 -10.21 9.18 62.15
CA VAL A 167 -10.99 10.42 62.37
C VAL A 167 -12.35 10.13 63.06
N SER A 168 -12.68 8.86 63.27
CA SER A 168 -13.80 8.35 64.08
C SER A 168 -13.37 8.01 65.51
#